data_AF-A0A934SNC4-F1
#
_entry.id   AF-A0A934SNC4-F1
#
_cell.length_a   1.000
_cell.length_b   1.000
_cell.length_c   1.000
_cell.angle_alpha   90.00
_cell.angle_beta   90.00
_cell.angle_gamma   90.00
#
_symmetry.space_group_name_H-M   'P 1'
#
loop_
_entity.id
_entity.type
_entity.pdbx_description
1 polymer ?
#
loop_
_entity_poly.entity_id
_entity_poly.type
_entity_poly.pdbx_seq_one_letter_code
_entity_poly.pdbx_strand_id
1 'polypeptide(L)' 'MRRLAMVILWPSFLVAALAEGLFFSLFDPADLPLDSMAMHMSPLGAYTLGFFLFWLFCALAAMLSHYLAYVPAERQPPF' A
#
# COMPACT_ATOMS: atom_id res chain seq x y z
N MET A 1 17.15 -6.17 10.28
CA MET A 1 15.78 -5.61 10.17
C MET A 1 15.73 -4.26 9.44
N ARG A 2 16.56 -3.26 9.77
CA ARG A 2 16.52 -1.91 9.14
C ARG A 2 16.66 -1.90 7.60
N ARG A 3 17.51 -2.77 7.03
CA ARG A 3 17.69 -2.87 5.56
C ARG A 3 16.44 -3.42 4.85
N LEU A 4 15.76 -4.39 5.46
CA LEU A 4 14.52 -4.97 4.93
C LEU A 4 13.40 -3.93 4.91
N ALA A 5 13.26 -3.15 5.98
CA ALA A 5 12.30 -2.06 6.04
C ALA A 5 12.52 -1.05 4.90
N MET A 6 13.76 -0.66 4.59
CA MET A 6 14.04 0.23 3.45
C MET A 6 13.72 -0.41 2.10
N VAL A 7 14.02 -1.70 1.91
CA VAL A 7 13.76 -2.42 0.66
C VAL A 7 12.27 -2.65 0.41
N ILE A 8 11.45 -2.69 1.46
CA ILE A 8 9.99 -2.90 1.35
C ILE A 8 9.27 -1.54 1.28
N LEU A 9 9.52 -0.66 2.26
CA LEU A 9 8.76 0.59 2.44
C LEU A 9 9.01 1.60 1.34
N TRP A 10 10.23 1.66 0.78
CA TRP A 10 10.58 2.64 -0.26
C TRP A 10 9.89 2.36 -1.60
N PRO A 11 10.01 1.16 -2.21
CA PRO A 11 9.27 0.87 -3.43
C PRO A 11 7.75 0.83 -3.20
N SER A 12 7.27 0.36 -2.05
CA SER A 12 5.82 0.39 -1.76
C SER A 12 5.28 1.82 -1.68
N PHE A 13 6.06 2.77 -1.15
CA PHE A 13 5.71 4.19 -1.08
C PHE A 13 5.52 4.78 -2.49
N LEU A 14 6.45 4.53 -3.41
CA LEU A 14 6.38 5.06 -4.77
C LEU A 14 5.18 4.48 -5.55
N VAL A 15 4.94 3.18 -5.43
CA VAL A 15 3.79 2.53 -6.06
C VAL A 15 2.48 3.03 -5.47
N ALA A 16 2.42 3.23 -4.15
CA ALA A 16 1.23 3.75 -3.48
C ALA A 16 0.92 5.19 -3.87
N ALA A 17 1.93 6.07 -3.99
CA ALA A 17 1.73 7.44 -4.47
C ALA A 17 1.18 7.48 -5.90
N LEU A 18 1.66 6.60 -6.77
CA LEU A 18 1.14 6.46 -8.13
C LEU A 18 -0.31 5.93 -8.13
N ALA A 19 -0.57 4.88 -7.34
CA ALA A 19 -1.89 4.27 -7.22
C ALA A 19 -2.93 5.25 -6.66
N GLU A 20 -2.56 6.02 -5.64
CA GLU A 20 -3.39 7.08 -5.08
C GLU A 20 -3.73 8.14 -6.13
N GLY A 21 -2.71 8.65 -6.85
CA GLY A 21 -2.93 9.66 -7.89
C GLY A 21 -3.84 9.16 -9.00
N LEU A 22 -3.69 7.90 -9.42
CA LEU A 22 -4.58 7.28 -10.41
C LEU A 22 -5.99 7.04 -9.85
N PHE A 23 -6.10 6.58 -8.61
CA PHE A 23 -7.39 6.33 -7.97
C PHE A 23 -8.20 7.62 -7.86
N PHE A 24 -7.64 8.68 -7.28
CA PHE A 24 -8.36 9.94 -7.14
C PHE A 24 -8.49 10.74 -8.45
N SER A 25 -7.72 10.40 -9.49
CA SER A 25 -8.01 10.91 -10.85
C SER A 25 -9.25 10.27 -11.45
N LEU A 26 -9.67 9.10 -10.98
CA LEU A 26 -10.86 8.37 -11.45
C LEU A 26 -12.06 8.51 -10.51
N PHE A 27 -11.81 8.66 -9.21
CA PHE A 27 -12.82 8.75 -8.16
C PHE A 27 -12.70 10.10 -7.44
N ASP A 28 -13.76 10.91 -7.48
CA ASP A 28 -13.77 12.18 -6.77
C ASP A 28 -13.87 11.93 -5.25
N PRO A 29 -12.95 12.46 -4.43
CA PRO A 29 -13.06 12.35 -2.97
C PRO A 29 -14.35 12.97 -2.41
N ALA A 30 -14.98 13.93 -3.11
CA ALA A 30 -16.24 14.54 -2.70
C ALA A 30 -17.45 13.61 -2.88
N ASP A 31 -17.36 12.62 -3.77
CA ASP A 31 -18.40 11.62 -4.00
C ASP A 31 -18.28 10.42 -3.03
N LEU A 32 -17.21 10.36 -2.23
CA LEU A 32 -17.09 9.35 -1.19
C LEU A 32 -18.14 9.64 -0.11
N PRO A 33 -18.96 8.65 0.30
CA PRO A 33 -19.99 8.80 1.34
C PRO A 33 -19.41 9.01 2.76
N LEU A 34 -18.18 9.52 2.88
CA LEU A 34 -17.54 9.89 4.13
C LEU A 34 -18.25 11.06 4.82
N ASP A 35 -18.88 11.96 4.05
CA ASP A 35 -19.73 13.04 4.58
C ASP A 35 -20.97 12.51 5.30
N SER A 36 -21.43 11.28 4.98
CA SER A 36 -22.60 10.69 5.64
C SER A 36 -22.32 10.20 7.07
N MET A 37 -21.05 10.07 7.46
CA MET A 37 -20.64 9.44 8.73
C MET A 37 -20.31 10.43 9.86
N ALA A 38 -20.87 11.64 9.83
CA ALA A 38 -20.68 12.72 10.82
C ALA A 38 -19.22 13.20 11.01
N MET A 39 -18.28 12.71 10.20
CA MET A 39 -16.93 13.26 10.05
C MET A 39 -16.93 14.12 8.79
N HIS A 40 -17.01 15.44 8.93
CA HIS A 40 -16.66 16.38 7.86
C HIS A 40 -15.18 16.17 7.50
N MET A 41 -14.90 15.16 6.69
CA MET A 41 -13.56 14.81 6.28
C MET A 41 -13.15 15.80 5.19
N SER A 42 -12.21 16.69 5.49
CA SER A 42 -11.67 17.58 4.45
C SER A 42 -11.11 16.74 3.29
N PRO A 43 -11.12 17.25 2.04
CA PRO A 43 -10.53 16.55 0.91
C PRO A 43 -9.10 16.08 1.18
N LEU A 44 -8.31 16.89 1.88
CA LEU A 44 -6.95 16.55 2.32
C LEU A 44 -6.90 15.31 3.22
N GLY A 45 -7.89 15.15 4.11
CA GLY A 45 -8.06 13.98 4.95
C GLY A 45 -8.33 12.71 4.15
N ALA A 46 -9.16 12.81 3.11
CA ALA A 46 -9.44 11.68 2.22
C ALA A 46 -8.20 11.23 1.44
N TYR A 47 -7.44 12.19 0.87
CA TYR A 47 -6.17 11.90 0.19
C TYR A 47 -5.18 11.20 1.13
N THR A 48 -4.88 11.82 2.27
CA THR A 48 -3.95 11.24 3.24
C THR A 48 -4.35 9.83 3.70
N LEU A 49 -5.63 9.59 3.97
CA LEU A 49 -6.12 8.25 4.31
C LEU A 49 -5.91 7.27 3.13
N GLY A 50 -6.25 7.68 1.91
CA GLY A 50 -6.05 6.90 0.69
C GLY A 50 -4.58 6.51 0.51
N PHE A 51 -3.67 7.49 0.63
CA PHE A 51 -2.23 7.25 0.59
C PHE A 51 -1.79 6.16 1.57
N PHE A 52 -2.16 6.30 2.85
CA PHE A 52 -1.77 5.34 3.88
C PHE A 52 -2.36 3.94 3.64
N LEU A 53 -3.60 3.85 3.13
CA LEU A 53 -4.23 2.57 2.79
C LEU A 53 -3.51 1.88 1.63
N PHE A 54 -3.25 2.61 0.53
CA PHE A 54 -2.50 2.06 -0.59
C PHE A 54 -1.07 1.69 -0.19
N TRP A 55 -0.42 2.52 0.61
CA TRP A 55 0.95 2.28 1.07
C TRP A 55 1.05 1.04 1.96
N LEU A 56 0.13 0.87 2.91
CA LEU A 56 0.06 -0.32 3.76
C LEU A 56 -0.19 -1.58 2.92
N PHE A 57 -1.11 -1.52 1.95
CA PHE A 57 -1.41 -2.65 1.08
C PHE A 57 -0.21 -3.06 0.23
N CYS A 58 0.47 -2.09 -0.41
CA CYS A 58 1.69 -2.35 -1.16
C CYS A 58 2.83 -2.86 -0.28
N ALA A 59 2.97 -2.35 0.95
CA ALA A 59 3.99 -2.81 1.90
C ALA A 59 3.73 -4.26 2.33
N LEU A 60 2.46 -4.63 2.58
CA LEU A 60 2.05 -6.01 2.89
C LEU A 60 2.32 -6.95 1.71
N ALA A 61 2.01 -6.54 0.47
CA ALA A 61 2.28 -7.32 -0.72
C ALA A 61 3.80 -7.58 -0.89
N ALA A 62 4.62 -6.54 -0.77
CA ALA A 62 6.07 -6.67 -0.86
C ALA A 62 6.66 -7.51 0.29
N MET A 63 6.12 -7.38 1.51
CA MET A 63 6.50 -8.22 2.64
C MET A 63 6.13 -9.69 2.40
N LEU A 64 4.95 -9.96 1.85
CA LEU A 64 4.53 -11.32 1.50
C LEU A 64 5.39 -11.91 0.39
N SER A 65 5.68 -11.16 -0.67
CA SER A 65 6.61 -11.59 -1.73
C SER A 65 7.99 -11.91 -1.18
N HIS A 66 8.51 -11.07 -0.28
CA HIS A 66 9.76 -11.34 0.41
C HIS A 66 9.65 -12.59 1.30
N TYR A 67 8.57 -12.75 2.06
CA TYR A 67 8.37 -13.94 2.88
C TYR A 67 8.37 -15.21 2.02
N LEU A 68 7.62 -15.24 0.93
CA LEU A 68 7.54 -16.40 0.03
C LEU A 68 8.86 -16.69 -0.70
N ALA A 69 9.61 -15.67 -1.08
CA ALA A 69 10.90 -15.86 -1.75
C ALA A 69 12.01 -16.37 -0.81
N TYR A 70 11.88 -16.13 0.51
CA TYR A 70 12.88 -16.50 1.51
C TYR A 70 12.44 -17.64 2.45
N VAL A 71 11.15 -18.02 2.46
CA VAL A 71 10.72 -19.32 2.96
C VAL A 71 11.49 -20.36 2.15
N PRO A 72 12.25 -21.27 2.78
CA PRO A 72 13.03 -22.26 2.05
C PRO A 72 12.05 -23.06 1.19
N ALA A 73 12.08 -22.84 -0.14
CA ALA A 73 11.53 -23.78 -1.08
C ALA A 73 12.26 -25.09 -0.78
N GLU A 74 11.50 -26.05 -0.27
CA GLU A 74 11.95 -27.35 0.19
C GLU A 74 13.08 -27.86 -0.73
N ARG A 75 14.27 -28.07 -0.15
CA ARG A 75 15.52 -28.45 -0.85
C ARG A 75 15.19 -29.32 -2.06
N GLN A 76 15.50 -28.87 -3.29
CA GLN A 76 15.55 -29.79 -4.43
C GLN A 76 16.56 -30.90 -4.05
N PRO A 77 16.13 -32.17 -3.91
CA PRO A 77 17.07 -33.25 -3.66
C PRO A 77 18.00 -33.37 -4.89
N PRO A 78 19.30 -33.60 -4.68
CA PRO A 78 20.25 -33.73 -5.77
C PRO A 78 19.97 -35.05 -6.50
N PHE A 79 19.30 -34.96 -7.65
CA PHE A 79 19.38 -35.94 -8.70
C PHE A 79 19.90 -35.25 -9.95
#